data_AF-A0A924YPJ0-F1
#
_entry.id   AF-A0A924YPJ0-F1
#
_cell.length_a   1.000
_cell.length_b   1.000
_cell.length_c   1.000
_cell.angle_alpha   90.00
_cell.angle_beta   90.00
_cell.angle_gamma   90.00
#
_symmetry.space_group_name_H-M   'P 1'
#
loop_
_entity.id
_entity.type
_entity.pdbx_description
1 polymer ?
#
loop_
_entity_poly.entity_id
_entity_poly.type
_entity_poly.pdbx_seq_one_letter_code
_entity_poly.pdbx_strand_id
1 'polypeptide(L)'
;MTAIRGHWQEGRVVLDQPATWSEGSRLIVCELDEATPRANGEEIVGMTEEEQGDDPESIAKWIADFDAIPPLEMSAEDEAAMWAWRKQVGDYTKNAVREQWLRGEP
;
A
#
# COMPACT_ATOMS: atom_id res chain seq x y z
N MET A 1 15.14 12.98 -2.57
CA MET A 1 15.13 13.54 -3.94
C MET A 1 14.37 14.86 -3.90
N THR A 2 14.87 15.94 -4.50
CA THR A 2 14.16 17.23 -4.51
C THR A 2 13.45 17.40 -5.85
N ALA A 3 12.13 17.25 -5.86
CA ALA A 3 11.31 17.47 -7.05
C ALA A 3 11.03 18.98 -7.24
N ILE A 4 11.22 19.48 -8.46
CA ILE A 4 10.76 20.81 -8.87
C ILE A 4 9.44 20.63 -9.62
N ARG A 5 8.43 21.42 -9.25
CA ARG A 5 7.12 21.37 -9.87
C ARG A 5 7.09 22.15 -11.17
N GLY A 6 6.18 21.74 -12.04
CA GLY A 6 5.93 22.35 -13.32
C GLY A 6 4.65 21.78 -13.90
N HIS A 7 4.25 22.34 -15.03
CA HIS A 7 3.06 21.93 -15.76
C HIS A 7 3.42 21.59 -17.20
N TRP A 8 2.55 20.80 -17.84
CA TRP A 8 2.70 20.45 -19.24
C TRP A 8 2.05 21.51 -20.14
N GLN A 9 2.83 22.09 -21.04
CA GLN A 9 2.35 23.09 -22.00
C GLN A 9 2.99 22.84 -23.37
N GLU A 10 2.16 22.66 -24.41
CA GLU A 10 2.60 22.51 -25.80
C GLU A 10 3.70 21.44 -26.03
N GLY A 11 3.61 20.32 -25.32
CA GLY A 11 4.58 19.24 -25.46
C GLY A 11 5.87 19.45 -24.66
N ARG A 12 5.88 20.40 -23.72
CA ARG A 12 7.05 20.77 -22.91
C ARG A 12 6.68 20.85 -21.43
N VAL A 13 7.64 20.54 -20.57
CA VAL A 13 7.54 20.80 -19.12
C VAL A 13 7.96 22.25 -18.87
N VAL A 14 7.05 23.05 -18.32
CA VAL A 14 7.32 24.42 -17.87
C VAL A 14 7.43 24.39 -16.36
N LEU A 15 8.61 24.70 -15.83
CA LEU A 15 8.84 24.69 -14.38
C LEU A 15 8.21 25.92 -13.73
N ASP A 16 7.57 25.72 -12.58
CA ASP A 16 6.94 26.81 -11.81
C ASP A 16 8.00 27.73 -11.18
N GLN A 17 9.21 27.18 -10.95
CA GLN A 17 10.38 27.92 -10.47
C GLN A 17 11.62 27.56 -11.28
N PRO A 18 12.57 28.49 -11.46
CA PRO A 18 13.84 28.19 -12.11
C PRO A 18 14.59 27.05 -11.42
N ALA A 19 15.02 26.05 -12.18
CA ALA A 19 15.85 24.99 -11.65
C ALA A 19 17.27 25.47 -11.34
N THR A 20 17.83 25.01 -10.22
CA THR A 20 19.22 25.29 -9.81
C THR A 20 20.18 24.16 -10.18
N TRP A 21 19.80 23.32 -11.15
CA TRP A 21 20.61 22.16 -11.57
C TRP A 21 21.74 22.57 -12.51
N SER A 22 22.86 21.85 -12.48
CA SER A 22 23.98 22.08 -13.40
C SER A 22 23.64 21.70 -14.83
N GLU A 23 24.28 22.35 -15.79
CA GLU A 23 24.16 22.01 -17.22
C GLU A 23 24.51 20.53 -17.48
N GLY A 24 23.77 19.89 -18.39
CA GLY A 24 23.95 18.46 -18.71
C GLY A 24 23.37 17.47 -17.68
N SER A 25 22.65 17.95 -16.66
CA SER A 25 21.96 17.08 -15.70
C SER A 25 20.92 16.19 -16.37
N ARG A 26 20.91 14.90 -16.02
CA ARG A 26 19.86 13.96 -16.45
C ARG A 26 18.65 14.09 -15.52
N LEU A 27 17.47 14.21 -16.12
CA LEU A 27 16.21 14.39 -15.40
C LEU A 27 15.30 13.18 -15.64
N ILE A 28 14.56 12.80 -14.60
CA ILE A 28 13.43 11.87 -14.69
C ILE A 28 12.17 12.73 -14.58
N VAL A 29 11.28 12.63 -15.57
CA VAL A 29 9.99 13.33 -15.58
C VAL A 29 8.91 12.29 -15.30
N CYS A 30 8.13 12.53 -14.25
CA CYS A 30 6.97 11.72 -13.90
C CYS A 30 5.75 12.65 -13.87
N GLU A 31 4.61 12.17 -14.38
CA GLU A 31 3.33 12.85 -14.19
C GLU A 31 2.97 12.82 -12.70
N LEU A 32 2.43 13.93 -12.19
CA LEU A 32 1.97 13.99 -10.81
C LEU A 32 0.55 13.40 -10.77
N ASP A 33 0.40 12.24 -10.15
CA ASP A 33 -0.91 11.73 -9.79
C ASP A 33 -1.43 12.48 -8.55
N GLU A 34 -2.40 13.36 -8.76
CA GLU A 34 -3.06 14.15 -7.71
C GLU A 34 -4.01 13.30 -6.85
N ALA A 35 -4.41 12.10 -7.30
CA ALA A 35 -5.30 11.22 -6.55
C ALA A 35 -4.59 10.51 -5.39
N THR A 36 -3.25 10.44 -5.42
CA THR A 36 -2.46 9.79 -4.38
C THR A 36 -2.07 10.83 -3.31
N PRO A 37 -2.56 10.72 -2.06
CA PRO A 37 -2.17 11.61 -0.97
C PRO A 37 -0.66 11.53 -0.74
N ARG A 38 0.02 12.67 -0.60
CA ARG A 38 1.47 12.74 -0.35
C ARG A 38 1.81 13.63 0.83
N ALA A 39 2.64 13.13 1.74
CA ALA A 39 3.25 13.90 2.81
C ALA A 39 4.76 14.05 2.53
N ASN A 40 5.29 15.27 2.57
CA ASN A 40 6.71 15.56 2.33
C ASN A 40 7.28 15.00 1.00
N GLY A 41 6.44 14.82 -0.02
CA GLY A 41 6.85 14.31 -1.33
C GLY A 41 6.90 12.78 -1.43
N GLU A 42 6.53 12.07 -0.37
CA GLU A 42 6.35 10.62 -0.35
C GLU A 42 4.86 10.27 -0.42
N GLU A 43 4.56 9.16 -1.09
CA GLU A 43 3.22 8.55 -1.10
C GLU A 43 2.81 8.16 0.32
N ILE A 44 1.63 8.61 0.75
CA ILE A 44 1.04 8.14 2.01
C ILE A 44 0.54 6.73 1.76
N VAL A 45 1.25 5.74 2.31
CA VAL A 45 0.81 4.35 2.30
C VAL A 45 -0.11 4.13 3.50
N GLY A 46 -1.41 3.98 3.24
CA GLY A 46 -2.45 3.76 4.26
C GLY A 46 -3.49 4.87 4.30
N MET A 47 -4.35 4.85 5.34
CA MET A 47 -5.39 5.86 5.56
C MET A 47 -4.81 7.06 6.31
N THR A 48 -5.22 8.28 5.95
CA THR A 48 -4.88 9.48 6.72
C THR A 48 -5.52 9.47 8.11
N GLU A 49 -5.07 10.32 9.04
CA GLU A 49 -5.70 10.43 10.38
C GLU A 49 -7.19 10.80 10.29
N GLU A 50 -7.55 11.62 9.31
CA GLU A 50 -8.93 12.03 9.04
C GLU A 50 -9.79 10.86 8.55
N GLU A 51 -9.19 9.90 7.84
CA GLU A 51 -9.87 8.69 7.36
C GLU A 51 -9.99 7.59 8.43
N GLN A 52 -9.28 7.73 9.56
CA GLN A 52 -9.28 6.83 10.71
C GLN A 52 -10.21 7.29 11.86
N GLY A 53 -11.11 8.24 11.59
CA GLY A 53 -12.02 8.79 12.59
C GLY A 53 -12.97 7.77 13.21
N ASP A 54 -13.30 7.95 14.49
CA ASP A 54 -14.25 7.13 15.25
C ASP A 54 -15.58 7.85 15.52
N ASP A 55 -15.79 9.00 14.89
CA ASP A 55 -17.05 9.74 14.94
C ASP A 55 -18.17 9.03 14.15
N PRO A 56 -19.45 9.36 14.42
CA PRO A 56 -20.57 8.69 13.76
C PRO A 56 -20.57 8.76 12.23
N GLU A 57 -20.03 9.83 11.63
CA GLU A 57 -19.98 9.98 10.16
C GLU A 57 -18.91 9.07 9.57
N SER A 58 -17.73 9.02 10.20
CA SER A 58 -16.64 8.11 9.82
C SER A 58 -17.05 6.64 9.93
N ILE A 59 -17.72 6.25 11.02
CA ILE A 59 -18.25 4.89 11.19
C ILE A 59 -19.27 4.55 10.09
N ALA A 60 -20.19 5.47 9.77
CA ALA A 60 -21.19 5.25 8.72
C ALA A 60 -20.53 5.06 7.34
N LYS A 61 -19.48 5.82 7.04
CA LYS A 61 -18.67 5.64 5.82
C LYS A 61 -18.05 4.25 5.77
N TRP A 62 -17.40 3.79 6.84
CA TRP A 62 -16.77 2.47 6.86
C TRP A 62 -17.76 1.32 6.69
N ILE A 63 -18.96 1.45 7.29
CA ILE A 63 -20.03 0.45 7.09
C ILE A 63 -20.44 0.42 5.61
N ALA A 64 -20.65 1.58 4.99
CA ALA A 64 -21.00 1.65 3.57
C ALA A 64 -19.90 1.07 2.67
N ASP A 65 -18.63 1.36 2.97
CA ASP A 65 -17.48 0.83 2.25
C ASP A 65 -17.39 -0.70 2.40
N PHE A 66 -17.65 -1.23 3.60
CA PHE A 66 -17.68 -2.67 3.86
C PHE A 66 -18.82 -3.37 3.12
N ASP A 67 -20.02 -2.79 3.14
CA ASP A 67 -21.20 -3.31 2.44
C ASP A 67 -21.02 -3.30 0.91
N ALA A 68 -20.17 -2.42 0.39
CA ALA A 68 -19.83 -2.35 -1.03
C ALA A 68 -18.87 -3.47 -1.48
N ILE A 69 -18.20 -4.17 -0.54
CA ILE A 69 -17.27 -5.27 -0.88
C ILE A 69 -18.09 -6.45 -1.41
N PRO A 70 -17.85 -6.91 -2.66
CA PRO A 70 -18.54 -8.07 -3.20
C PRO A 70 -18.28 -9.32 -2.35
N PRO A 71 -19.27 -10.19 -2.15
CA PRO A 71 -19.07 -11.46 -1.45
C PRO A 71 -17.97 -12.28 -2.14
N LEU A 72 -17.09 -12.87 -1.34
CA LEU A 72 -16.11 -13.83 -1.85
C LEU A 72 -16.84 -15.14 -2.16
N GLU A 73 -16.96 -15.48 -3.44
CA GLU A 73 -17.42 -16.80 -3.85
C GLU A 73 -16.24 -17.78 -3.84
N MET A 74 -16.37 -18.86 -3.06
CA MET A 74 -15.40 -19.94 -3.03
C MET A 74 -16.06 -21.25 -3.45
N SER A 75 -15.39 -22.01 -4.32
CA SER A 75 -15.81 -23.37 -4.60
C SER A 75 -15.44 -24.31 -3.44
N ALA A 76 -16.09 -25.46 -3.36
CA ALA A 76 -15.75 -26.48 -2.38
C ALA A 76 -14.29 -26.98 -2.53
N GLU A 77 -13.73 -26.92 -3.75
CA GLU A 77 -12.33 -27.28 -4.01
C GLU A 77 -11.38 -26.21 -3.46
N ASP A 78 -11.70 -24.92 -3.66
CA ASP A 78 -10.90 -23.81 -3.13
C ASP A 78 -10.89 -23.81 -1.60
N GLU A 79 -12.04 -24.10 -0.98
CA GLU A 79 -12.13 -24.24 0.48
C GLU A 79 -11.26 -25.40 0.97
N ALA A 80 -11.33 -26.56 0.31
CA ALA A 80 -10.51 -27.72 0.66
C ALA A 80 -9.01 -27.41 0.52
N ALA A 81 -8.62 -26.70 -0.54
CA ALA A 81 -7.24 -26.27 -0.76
C ALA A 81 -6.77 -25.30 0.35
N MET A 82 -7.61 -24.33 0.73
CA MET A 82 -7.31 -23.41 1.83
C MET A 82 -7.12 -24.15 3.16
N TRP A 83 -7.99 -25.10 3.48
CA TRP A 83 -7.88 -25.91 4.70
C TRP A 83 -6.63 -26.80 4.70
N ALA A 84 -6.30 -27.41 3.57
CA ALA A 84 -5.08 -28.20 3.42
C ALA A 84 -3.83 -27.35 3.64
N TRP A 85 -3.79 -26.15 3.05
CA TRP A 85 -2.69 -25.20 3.25
C TRP A 85 -2.56 -24.76 4.71
N ARG A 86 -3.67 -24.37 5.36
CA ARG A 86 -3.68 -23.98 6.78
C ARG A 86 -3.14 -25.10 7.68
N LYS A 87 -3.51 -26.34 7.40
CA LYS A 87 -2.99 -27.51 8.12
C LYS A 87 -1.49 -27.67 7.90
N GLN A 88 -1.03 -27.60 6.65
CA GLN A 88 0.39 -27.74 6.31
C GLN A 88 1.25 -26.67 7.01
N VAL A 89 0.83 -25.40 6.98
CA VAL A 89 1.52 -24.31 7.67
C VAL A 89 1.53 -24.55 9.18
N GLY A 90 0.38 -24.91 9.75
CA GLY A 90 0.28 -25.21 11.19
C GLY A 90 1.20 -26.35 11.63
N ASP A 91 1.28 -27.43 10.84
CA ASP A 91 2.16 -28.56 11.13
C ASP A 91 3.63 -28.19 10.99
N TYR A 92 3.98 -27.40 9.96
CA TYR A 92 5.31 -26.85 9.78
C TYR A 92 5.73 -26.00 11.00
N THR A 93 4.91 -25.04 11.43
CA THR A 93 5.20 -24.17 12.57
C THR A 93 5.36 -24.98 13.86
N LYS A 94 4.49 -25.95 14.13
CA LYS A 94 4.60 -26.82 15.31
C LYS A 94 5.90 -27.62 15.32
N ASN A 95 6.30 -28.15 14.16
CA ASN A 95 7.55 -28.90 14.03
C ASN A 95 8.77 -28.00 14.21
N ALA A 96 8.76 -26.80 13.62
CA ALA A 96 9.82 -25.81 13.81
C ALA A 96 10.00 -25.43 15.28
N VAL A 97 8.90 -25.16 16.00
CA VAL A 97 8.92 -24.90 17.45
C VAL A 97 9.45 -26.12 18.20
N ARG A 98 8.99 -27.33 17.88
CA ARG A 98 9.47 -28.56 18.53
C ARG A 98 10.97 -28.75 18.34
N GLU A 99 11.49 -28.49 17.15
CA GLU A 99 12.92 -28.58 16.85
C GLU A 99 13.73 -27.53 17.61
N GLN A 100 13.26 -26.28 17.70
CA GLN A 100 13.88 -25.22 18.50
C GLN A 100 13.99 -25.64 19.97
N TRP A 101 12.90 -26.16 20.55
CA TRP A 101 12.89 -26.69 21.92
C TRP A 101 13.87 -27.85 22.13
N LEU A 102 13.99 -28.76 21.16
CA LEU A 102 14.94 -29.88 21.21
C LEU A 102 16.40 -29.44 21.06
N ARG A 103 16.66 -28.34 20.34
CA ARG A 103 18.00 -27.74 20.20
C ARG A 103 18.39 -26.90 21.42
N GLY A 104 17.46 -26.61 22.33
CA GLY A 104 17.72 -25.82 23.53
C GLY A 104 17.96 -24.33 23.25
N GLU A 105 17.51 -23.85 22.09
CA GLU A 105 17.53 -22.43 21.73
C GLU A 105 16.26 -21.76 22.29
N PRO A 106 16.37 -20.64 23.03
CA PRO A 106 15.20 -19.92 23.54
C PRO A 106 14.32 -19.35 22.41
#